data_AF-A0A379W408-F1
#
_entry.id   AF-A0A379W408-F1
#
_cell.length_a   1.000
_cell.length_b   1.000
_cell.length_c   1.000
_cell.angle_alpha   90.00
_cell.angle_beta   90.00
_cell.angle_gamma   90.00
#
_symmetry.space_group_name_H-M   'P 1'
#
loop_
_entity.id
_entity.type
_entity.pdbx_description
1 polymer ?
#
loop_
_entity_poly.entity_id
_entity_poly.type
_entity_poly.pdbx_seq_one_letter_code
_entity_poly.pdbx_strand_id
1 'polypeptide(L)'
;MIPGSTSGISFSRILSRQTSHQDATQHTDAQQAEIQQAAEDSSPGAEVQKFVQSTDEMSAALAQFRNRRDYEKKSSNLSNSFERVLEDEALPKAKQILKLISVHGGALEDFLRQARSLFPDPSDLVLVLRELLRRKDLEEIVRKKLESLLKHVEEQTDPKTLKAGINCALKARLFGKTLSLKPGLLRASYRQFIQSESHEVEIYSDWIASYGYQRRLVVLDFIEGSLLTDIDANDASCSRLEFASFTTPDAT
;
A
#
# COMPACT_ATOMS: atom_id res chain seq x y z
N MET A 1 -70.97 -32.50 8.29
CA MET A 1 -71.60 -31.77 7.17
C MET A 1 -70.68 -31.84 5.97
N ILE A 2 -71.10 -32.59 4.94
CA ILE A 2 -70.64 -32.61 3.53
C ILE A 2 -71.40 -31.44 2.84
N PRO A 3 -70.96 -30.73 1.75
CA PRO A 3 -70.44 -31.24 0.45
C PRO A 3 -69.34 -30.35 -0.21
N GLY A 4 -68.76 -30.60 -1.39
CA GLY A 4 -69.01 -31.54 -2.48
C GLY A 4 -67.91 -31.35 -3.56
N SER A 5 -67.63 -32.41 -4.34
CA SER A 5 -67.95 -32.52 -5.79
C SER A 5 -66.91 -31.87 -6.73
N THR A 6 -66.00 -32.61 -7.35
CA THR A 6 -66.07 -33.45 -8.59
C THR A 6 -65.43 -32.78 -9.82
N SER A 7 -64.56 -33.56 -10.47
CA SER A 7 -64.30 -33.65 -11.92
C SER A 7 -63.33 -32.68 -12.59
N GLY A 8 -62.36 -33.27 -13.30
CA GLY A 8 -61.51 -32.63 -14.30
C GLY A 8 -60.34 -33.52 -14.75
N ILE A 9 -60.60 -34.56 -15.55
CA ILE A 9 -59.57 -35.39 -16.20
C ILE A 9 -59.03 -34.68 -17.45
N SER A 10 -57.74 -34.90 -17.72
CA SER A 10 -57.04 -34.77 -19.01
C SER A 10 -56.83 -33.37 -19.59
N PHE A 11 -55.64 -32.81 -19.29
CA PHE A 11 -54.92 -31.93 -20.23
C PHE A 11 -53.40 -32.16 -20.21
N SER A 12 -52.87 -32.70 -19.11
CA SER A 12 -51.43 -32.78 -18.87
C SER A 12 -50.68 -33.83 -19.71
N ARG A 13 -51.29 -34.97 -20.08
CA ARG A 13 -50.56 -36.02 -20.84
C ARG A 13 -50.37 -35.73 -22.33
N ILE A 14 -51.20 -34.87 -22.92
CA ILE A 14 -51.09 -34.55 -24.36
C ILE A 14 -49.98 -33.50 -24.58
N LEU A 15 -49.81 -32.57 -23.65
CA LEU A 15 -48.72 -31.59 -23.70
C LEU A 15 -47.33 -32.25 -23.57
N SER A 16 -47.18 -33.24 -22.68
CA SER A 16 -45.87 -33.88 -22.42
C SER A 16 -45.34 -34.68 -23.61
N ARG A 17 -46.23 -35.20 -24.48
CA ARG A 17 -45.83 -35.94 -25.70
C ARG A 17 -45.45 -35.01 -26.85
N GLN A 18 -46.01 -33.80 -26.93
CA GLN A 18 -45.62 -32.83 -27.96
C GLN A 18 -44.28 -32.15 -27.64
N THR A 19 -44.00 -31.85 -26.37
CA THR A 19 -42.72 -31.23 -25.97
C THR A 19 -41.53 -32.19 -26.14
N SER A 20 -41.70 -33.47 -25.79
CA SER A 20 -40.63 -34.47 -25.93
C SER A 20 -40.30 -34.80 -27.39
N HIS A 21 -41.26 -34.70 -28.32
CA HIS A 21 -40.97 -34.83 -29.75
C HIS A 21 -40.30 -33.58 -30.32
N GLN A 22 -40.64 -32.37 -29.85
CA GLN A 22 -40.01 -31.12 -30.30
C GLN A 22 -38.57 -30.97 -29.82
N ASP A 23 -38.28 -31.33 -28.56
CA ASP A 23 -36.92 -31.30 -28.01
C ASP A 23 -36.00 -32.33 -28.67
N ALA A 24 -36.54 -33.52 -29.00
CA ALA A 24 -35.78 -34.54 -29.73
C ALA A 24 -35.42 -34.09 -31.15
N THR A 25 -36.35 -33.47 -31.88
CA THR A 25 -36.07 -32.92 -33.22
C THR A 25 -35.10 -31.74 -33.20
N GLN A 26 -35.22 -30.82 -32.23
CA GLN A 26 -34.27 -29.70 -32.09
C GLN A 26 -32.86 -30.17 -31.74
N HIS A 27 -32.72 -31.21 -30.90
CA HIS A 27 -31.41 -31.79 -30.60
C HIS A 27 -30.78 -32.47 -31.81
N THR A 28 -31.53 -33.20 -32.63
CA THR A 28 -30.99 -33.80 -33.87
C THR A 28 -30.67 -32.77 -34.94
N ASP A 29 -31.48 -31.72 -35.09
CA ASP A 29 -31.23 -30.66 -36.08
C ASP A 29 -30.02 -29.80 -35.68
N ALA A 30 -29.83 -29.52 -34.39
CA ALA A 30 -28.64 -28.83 -33.88
C ALA A 30 -27.37 -29.70 -34.03
N GLN A 31 -27.44 -31.00 -33.76
CA GLN A 31 -26.31 -31.92 -33.96
C GLN A 31 -25.98 -32.10 -35.45
N GLN A 32 -26.98 -32.16 -36.33
CA GLN A 32 -26.76 -32.23 -37.78
C GLN A 32 -26.21 -30.91 -38.34
N ALA A 33 -26.64 -29.75 -37.81
CA ALA A 33 -26.07 -28.46 -38.16
C ALA A 33 -24.61 -28.30 -37.69
N GLU A 34 -24.26 -28.77 -36.48
CA GLU A 34 -22.87 -28.81 -35.99
C GLU A 34 -21.98 -29.76 -36.80
N ILE A 35 -22.50 -30.94 -37.20
CA ILE A 35 -21.77 -31.90 -38.04
C ILE A 35 -21.59 -31.37 -39.47
N GLN A 36 -22.58 -30.67 -40.02
CA GLN A 36 -22.51 -30.05 -41.35
C GLN A 36 -21.58 -28.83 -41.36
N GLN A 37 -21.59 -28.00 -40.31
CA GLN A 37 -20.64 -26.89 -40.15
C GLN A 37 -19.20 -27.40 -39.92
N ALA A 38 -19.00 -28.48 -39.15
CA ALA A 38 -17.69 -29.11 -38.97
C ALA A 38 -17.15 -29.75 -40.26
N ALA A 39 -18.02 -30.22 -41.16
CA ALA A 39 -17.62 -30.76 -42.46
C ALA A 39 -17.24 -29.66 -43.48
N GLU A 40 -17.90 -28.49 -43.46
CA GLU A 40 -17.56 -27.34 -44.31
C GLU A 40 -16.34 -26.55 -43.79
N ASP A 41 -16.05 -26.62 -42.49
CA ASP A 41 -14.87 -26.00 -41.85
C ASP A 41 -13.54 -26.75 -42.06
N SER A 42 -13.55 -27.88 -42.75
CA SER A 42 -12.36 -28.70 -43.04
C SER A 42 -11.56 -28.24 -44.27
N SER A 43 -11.92 -27.08 -44.82
CA SER A 43 -11.14 -26.38 -45.84
C SER A 43 -9.78 -25.96 -45.26
N PRO A 44 -8.65 -26.18 -45.97
CA PRO A 44 -7.35 -25.69 -45.53
C PRO A 44 -7.31 -24.19 -45.18
N GLY A 45 -8.20 -23.38 -45.79
CA GLY A 45 -8.32 -21.96 -45.47
C GLY A 45 -9.03 -21.67 -44.15
N ALA A 46 -10.03 -22.48 -43.78
CA ALA A 46 -10.77 -22.34 -42.52
C ALA A 46 -9.92 -22.76 -41.31
N GLU A 47 -9.14 -23.83 -41.45
CA GLU A 47 -8.14 -24.26 -40.45
C GLU A 47 -7.05 -23.21 -40.21
N VAL A 48 -6.54 -22.58 -41.29
CA VAL A 48 -5.59 -21.46 -41.17
C VAL A 48 -6.22 -20.26 -40.46
N GLN A 49 -7.49 -19.96 -40.75
CA GLN A 49 -8.18 -18.84 -40.13
C GLN A 49 -8.45 -19.06 -38.63
N LYS A 50 -8.85 -20.28 -38.23
CA LYS A 50 -8.96 -20.68 -36.83
C LYS A 50 -7.61 -20.64 -36.11
N PHE A 51 -6.54 -21.08 -36.76
CA PHE A 51 -5.19 -20.99 -36.21
C PHE A 51 -4.77 -19.54 -35.97
N VAL A 52 -5.03 -18.64 -36.93
CA VAL A 52 -4.74 -17.20 -36.79
C VAL A 52 -5.57 -16.57 -35.66
N GLN A 53 -6.87 -16.86 -35.59
CA GLN A 53 -7.73 -16.37 -34.50
C GLN A 53 -7.27 -16.87 -33.13
N SER A 54 -6.98 -18.17 -33.00
CA SER A 54 -6.49 -18.75 -31.75
C SER A 54 -5.14 -18.16 -31.32
N THR A 55 -4.28 -17.81 -32.29
CA THR A 55 -3.00 -17.14 -32.04
C THR A 55 -3.20 -15.70 -31.56
N ASP A 56 -4.16 -14.98 -32.13
CA ASP A 56 -4.49 -13.60 -31.74
C ASP A 56 -5.14 -13.55 -30.35
N GLU A 57 -6.07 -14.45 -30.06
CA GLU A 57 -6.68 -14.60 -28.73
C GLU A 57 -5.65 -14.98 -27.65
N MET A 58 -4.74 -15.91 -27.98
CA MET A 58 -3.64 -16.28 -27.09
C MET A 58 -2.67 -15.11 -26.88
N SER A 59 -2.41 -14.31 -27.92
CA SER A 59 -1.58 -13.10 -27.83
C SER A 59 -2.23 -12.03 -26.96
N ALA A 60 -3.55 -11.82 -27.09
CA ALA A 60 -4.32 -10.91 -26.25
C ALA A 60 -4.33 -11.37 -24.78
N ALA A 61 -4.52 -12.67 -24.51
CA ALA A 61 -4.45 -13.23 -23.17
C ALA A 61 -3.06 -13.06 -22.54
N LEU A 62 -1.98 -13.35 -23.30
CA LEU A 62 -0.60 -13.15 -22.85
C LEU A 62 -0.29 -11.67 -22.58
N ALA A 63 -0.80 -10.75 -23.41
CA ALA A 63 -0.66 -9.31 -23.20
C ALA A 63 -1.36 -8.86 -21.91
N GLN A 64 -2.56 -9.36 -21.62
CA GLN A 64 -3.27 -9.07 -20.36
C GLN A 64 -2.52 -9.61 -19.14
N PHE A 65 -1.99 -10.84 -19.21
CA PHE A 65 -1.18 -11.42 -18.12
C PHE A 65 0.12 -10.65 -17.87
N ARG A 66 0.83 -10.23 -18.94
CA ARG A 66 2.03 -9.38 -18.81
C ARG A 66 1.69 -8.03 -18.21
N ASN A 67 0.63 -7.38 -18.69
CA ASN A 67 0.20 -6.08 -18.17
C ASN A 67 -0.18 -6.16 -16.69
N ARG A 68 -0.86 -7.24 -16.25
CA ARG A 68 -1.18 -7.47 -14.84
C ARG A 68 0.07 -7.65 -13.99
N ARG A 69 1.02 -8.48 -14.44
CA ARG A 69 2.29 -8.71 -13.72
C ARG A 69 3.14 -7.44 -13.63
N ASP A 70 3.19 -6.65 -14.69
CA ASP A 70 3.93 -5.40 -14.71
C ASP A 70 3.27 -4.32 -13.84
N TYR A 71 1.93 -4.32 -13.75
CA TYR A 71 1.19 -3.47 -12.83
C TYR A 71 1.43 -3.87 -11.36
N GLU A 72 1.39 -5.16 -11.04
CA GLU A 72 1.72 -5.68 -9.71
C GLU A 72 3.16 -5.34 -9.31
N LYS A 73 4.14 -5.50 -10.21
CA LYS A 73 5.54 -5.11 -9.95
C LYS A 73 5.73 -3.61 -9.75
N LYS A 74 5.05 -2.78 -10.55
CA LYS A 74 5.07 -1.32 -10.37
C LYS A 74 4.42 -0.94 -9.04
N SER A 75 3.30 -1.56 -8.71
CA SER A 75 2.59 -1.32 -7.45
C SER A 75 3.40 -1.79 -6.23
N SER A 76 4.08 -2.93 -6.31
CA SER A 76 4.94 -3.43 -5.24
C SER A 76 6.17 -2.54 -5.04
N ASN A 77 6.80 -2.09 -6.13
CA ASN A 77 7.93 -1.16 -6.06
C ASN A 77 7.53 0.20 -5.48
N LEU A 78 6.36 0.73 -5.88
CA LEU A 78 5.79 1.96 -5.32
C LEU A 78 5.35 1.80 -3.86
N SER A 79 4.90 0.61 -3.44
CA SER A 79 4.58 0.32 -2.05
C SER A 79 5.84 0.22 -1.19
N ASN A 80 6.91 -0.40 -1.69
CA ASN A 80 8.20 -0.50 -1.01
C ASN A 80 8.87 0.88 -0.86
N SER A 81 8.67 1.80 -1.81
CA SER A 81 9.15 3.19 -1.74
C SER A 81 8.73 3.92 -0.46
N PHE A 82 7.51 3.67 0.04
CA PHE A 82 6.98 4.34 1.24
C PHE A 82 7.05 3.46 2.50
N GLU A 83 7.87 2.41 2.50
CA GLU A 83 7.98 1.49 3.64
C GLU A 83 8.43 2.18 4.94
N ARG A 84 9.20 3.27 4.84
CA ARG A 84 9.65 4.05 6.01
C ARG A 84 8.64 5.10 6.49
N VAL A 85 7.59 5.38 5.72
CA VAL A 85 6.57 6.38 6.07
C VAL A 85 5.55 5.73 6.97
N LEU A 86 5.43 6.15 8.23
CA LEU A 86 4.53 5.53 9.22
C LEU A 86 3.07 5.94 9.07
N GLU A 87 2.82 7.10 8.48
CA GLU A 87 1.48 7.59 8.15
C GLU A 87 0.67 6.59 7.31
N ASP A 88 -0.60 6.44 7.67
CA ASP A 88 -1.52 5.56 6.95
C ASP A 88 -1.86 6.14 5.57
N GLU A 89 -2.15 5.28 4.61
CA GLU A 89 -2.49 5.68 3.24
C GLU A 89 -1.41 6.60 2.60
N ALA A 90 -0.13 6.35 2.92
CA ALA A 90 0.99 7.17 2.45
C ALA A 90 1.00 7.37 0.92
N LEU A 91 0.75 6.31 0.14
CA LEU A 91 0.76 6.40 -1.32
C LEU A 91 -0.39 7.26 -1.88
N PRO A 92 -1.67 7.06 -1.50
CA PRO A 92 -2.76 7.97 -1.85
C PRO A 92 -2.49 9.43 -1.45
N LYS A 93 -2.03 9.68 -0.22
CA LYS A 93 -1.71 11.04 0.27
C LYS A 93 -0.54 11.67 -0.51
N ALA A 94 0.50 10.90 -0.85
CA ALA A 94 1.59 11.37 -1.70
C ALA A 94 1.13 11.76 -3.11
N LYS A 95 0.17 11.02 -3.69
CA LYS A 95 -0.46 11.41 -4.96
C LYS A 95 -1.28 12.70 -4.83
N GLN A 96 -1.89 12.95 -3.67
CA GLN A 96 -2.59 14.22 -3.41
C GLN A 96 -1.61 15.39 -3.36
N ILE A 97 -0.43 15.24 -2.74
CA ILE A 97 0.63 16.27 -2.77
C ILE A 97 0.98 16.65 -4.22
N LEU A 98 1.16 15.67 -5.10
CA LEU A 98 1.43 15.93 -6.52
C LEU A 98 0.27 16.65 -7.22
N LYS A 99 -0.99 16.30 -6.92
CA LYS A 99 -2.13 17.02 -7.50
C LYS A 99 -2.17 18.47 -7.04
N LEU A 100 -1.95 18.71 -5.75
CA LEU A 100 -1.96 20.05 -5.16
C LEU A 100 -0.88 20.95 -5.76
N ILE A 101 0.33 20.43 -5.98
CA ILE A 101 1.46 21.22 -6.48
C ILE A 101 1.34 21.55 -7.98
N SER A 102 0.65 20.69 -8.74
CA SER A 102 0.32 20.90 -10.15
C SER A 102 -0.76 21.96 -10.36
N VAL A 103 -1.54 22.32 -9.34
CA VAL A 103 -2.43 23.48 -9.42
C VAL A 103 -1.58 24.74 -9.39
N HIS A 104 -1.59 25.47 -10.51
CA HIS A 104 -0.80 26.68 -10.69
C HIS A 104 -1.39 27.84 -9.88
N GLY A 105 -0.54 28.66 -9.24
CA GLY A 105 -0.93 29.92 -8.61
C GLY A 105 -1.09 29.93 -7.08
N GLY A 106 -0.96 28.81 -6.38
CA GLY A 106 -0.97 28.78 -4.90
C GLY A 106 0.34 29.27 -4.27
N ALA A 107 0.25 30.00 -3.15
CA ALA A 107 1.42 30.38 -2.34
C ALA A 107 2.08 29.14 -1.70
N LEU A 108 3.38 29.20 -1.45
CA LEU A 108 4.14 28.08 -0.87
C LEU A 108 3.62 27.73 0.54
N GLU A 109 3.21 28.74 1.31
CA GLU A 109 2.66 28.59 2.66
C GLU A 109 1.35 27.81 2.66
N ASP A 110 0.49 28.04 1.66
CA ASP A 110 -0.77 27.30 1.50
C ASP A 110 -0.52 25.84 1.15
N PHE A 111 0.49 25.60 0.32
CA PHE A 111 0.91 24.25 -0.03
C PHE A 111 1.53 23.52 1.16
N LEU A 112 2.39 24.19 1.93
CA LEU A 112 2.99 23.65 3.15
C LEU A 112 1.92 23.27 4.18
N ARG A 113 0.91 24.14 4.39
CA ARG A 113 -0.20 23.87 5.31
C ARG A 113 -0.98 22.61 4.90
N GLN A 114 -1.25 22.44 3.61
CA GLN A 114 -1.94 21.25 3.09
C GLN A 114 -1.08 19.99 3.14
N ALA A 115 0.23 20.10 2.87
CA ALA A 115 1.14 18.97 3.00
C ALA A 115 1.22 18.47 4.45
N ARG A 116 1.25 19.39 5.42
CA ARG A 116 1.22 19.10 6.86
C ARG A 116 -0.10 18.50 7.35
N SER A 117 -1.23 18.85 6.73
CA SER A 117 -2.51 18.21 7.09
C SER A 117 -2.58 16.76 6.60
N LEU A 118 -1.91 16.43 5.49
CA LEU A 118 -1.81 15.07 4.98
C LEU A 118 -0.80 14.22 5.77
N PHE A 119 0.35 14.82 6.09
CA PHE A 119 1.45 14.20 6.85
C PHE A 119 1.79 15.08 8.06
N PRO A 120 1.14 14.86 9.21
CA PRO A 120 1.35 15.65 10.41
C PRO A 120 2.76 15.47 11.01
N ASP A 121 3.33 14.26 10.88
CA ASP A 121 4.70 14.00 11.33
C ASP A 121 5.72 14.51 10.29
N PRO A 122 6.65 15.41 10.68
CA PRO A 122 7.61 16.00 9.74
C PRO A 122 8.58 14.98 9.15
N SER A 123 8.94 13.91 9.86
CA SER A 123 9.79 12.85 9.30
C SER A 123 9.07 12.07 8.20
N ASP A 124 7.77 11.82 8.35
CA ASP A 124 6.98 11.19 7.30
C ASP A 124 6.84 12.10 6.07
N LEU A 125 6.58 13.39 6.28
CA LEU A 125 6.51 14.36 5.19
C LEU A 125 7.84 14.44 4.43
N VAL A 126 8.98 14.54 5.13
CA VAL A 126 10.31 14.54 4.51
C VAL A 126 10.58 13.26 3.73
N LEU A 127 10.27 12.09 4.29
CA LEU A 127 10.43 10.81 3.60
C LEU A 127 9.60 10.75 2.31
N VAL A 128 8.35 11.23 2.36
CA VAL A 128 7.48 11.29 1.19
C VAL A 128 8.03 12.23 0.13
N LEU A 129 8.46 13.44 0.50
CA LEU A 129 9.00 14.41 -0.45
C LEU A 129 10.29 13.90 -1.10
N ARG A 130 11.20 13.29 -0.33
CA ARG A 130 12.41 12.63 -0.85
C ARG A 130 12.07 11.49 -1.82
N GLU A 131 11.03 10.72 -1.54
CA GLU A 131 10.56 9.66 -2.43
C GLU A 131 9.94 10.21 -3.72
N LEU A 132 9.12 11.27 -3.62
CA LEU A 132 8.56 11.92 -4.79
C LEU A 132 9.64 12.50 -5.70
N LEU A 133 10.65 13.18 -5.13
CA LEU A 133 11.75 13.79 -5.87
C LEU A 133 12.66 12.80 -6.62
N ARG A 134 12.68 11.52 -6.18
CA ARG A 134 13.40 10.44 -6.88
C ARG A 134 12.78 10.05 -8.21
N ARG A 135 11.53 10.45 -8.49
CA ARG A 135 10.87 10.22 -9.79
C ARG A 135 11.54 11.04 -10.89
N LYS A 136 11.80 10.41 -12.02
CA LYS A 136 12.50 11.01 -13.18
C LYS A 136 11.56 11.81 -14.09
N ASP A 137 10.27 11.54 -14.03
CA ASP A 137 9.21 12.08 -14.90
C ASP A 137 8.48 13.30 -14.31
N LEU A 138 9.11 14.02 -13.37
CA LEU A 138 8.55 15.24 -12.80
C LEU A 138 8.87 16.46 -13.66
N GLU A 139 7.85 17.28 -13.94
CA GLU A 139 8.03 18.61 -14.52
C GLU A 139 8.97 19.46 -13.65
N GLU A 140 9.86 20.23 -14.29
CA GLU A 140 10.89 21.01 -13.60
C GLU A 140 10.31 22.02 -12.60
N ILE A 141 9.18 22.64 -12.95
CA ILE A 141 8.47 23.58 -12.07
C ILE A 141 7.96 22.86 -10.81
N VAL A 142 7.40 21.66 -10.98
CA VAL A 142 6.92 20.82 -9.86
C VAL A 142 8.09 20.38 -9.00
N ARG A 143 9.20 19.93 -9.62
CA ARG A 143 10.42 19.55 -8.91
C ARG A 143 10.93 20.68 -8.01
N LYS A 144 11.09 21.89 -8.56
CA LYS A 144 11.56 23.06 -7.78
C LYS A 144 10.65 23.40 -6.61
N LYS A 145 9.33 23.29 -6.79
CA LYS A 145 8.38 23.51 -5.69
C LYS A 145 8.47 22.41 -4.62
N LEU A 146 8.64 21.14 -5.00
CA LEU A 146 8.86 20.04 -4.05
C LEU A 146 10.17 20.20 -3.27
N GLU A 147 11.26 20.61 -3.94
CA GLU A 147 12.55 20.92 -3.31
C GLU A 147 12.42 22.09 -2.33
N SER A 148 11.71 23.14 -2.73
CA SER A 148 11.43 24.30 -1.86
C SER A 148 10.62 23.87 -0.63
N LEU A 149 9.59 23.04 -0.81
CA LEU A 149 8.80 22.51 0.29
C LEU A 149 9.65 21.64 1.23
N LEU A 150 10.44 20.72 0.69
CA LEU A 150 11.32 19.85 1.45
C LEU A 150 12.27 20.68 2.32
N LYS A 151 12.94 21.67 1.70
CA LYS A 151 13.84 22.59 2.40
C LYS A 151 13.13 23.33 3.54
N HIS A 152 11.94 23.85 3.31
CA HIS A 152 11.17 24.54 4.36
C HIS A 152 10.79 23.62 5.52
N VAL A 153 10.45 22.35 5.26
CA VAL A 153 10.12 21.39 6.32
C VAL A 153 11.37 21.04 7.14
N GLU A 154 12.51 20.83 6.48
CA GLU A 154 13.78 20.54 7.13
C GLU A 154 14.29 21.72 7.97
N GLU A 155 14.16 22.96 7.48
CA GLU A 155 14.60 24.18 8.21
C GLU A 155 13.70 24.55 9.39
N GLN A 156 12.40 24.18 9.35
CA GLN A 156 11.44 24.50 10.42
C GLN A 156 11.32 23.42 11.49
N THR A 157 12.03 22.29 11.35
CA THR A 157 11.98 21.19 12.31
C THR A 157 13.33 21.07 13.00
N ASP A 158 13.32 20.83 14.31
CA ASP A 158 14.56 20.53 15.03
C ASP A 158 15.33 19.37 14.35
N PRO A 159 16.59 19.57 13.93
CA PRO A 159 17.33 18.58 13.15
C PRO A 159 17.48 17.24 13.88
N LYS A 160 17.70 17.26 15.19
CA LYS A 160 17.87 16.05 16.01
C LYS A 160 16.58 15.22 16.01
N THR A 161 15.45 15.86 16.28
CA THR A 161 14.10 15.26 16.21
C THR A 161 13.79 14.66 14.85
N LEU A 162 14.08 15.43 13.79
CA LEU A 162 13.73 15.06 12.43
C LEU A 162 14.52 13.83 11.98
N LYS A 163 15.84 13.85 12.16
CA LYS A 163 16.74 12.76 11.78
C LYS A 163 16.43 11.50 12.56
N ALA A 164 16.24 11.60 13.87
CA ALA A 164 15.87 10.47 14.71
C ALA A 164 14.56 9.82 14.29
N GLY A 165 13.54 10.65 14.01
CA GLY A 165 12.25 10.15 13.53
C GLY A 165 12.33 9.45 12.17
N ILE A 166 13.23 9.91 11.29
CA ILE A 166 13.53 9.28 10.00
C ILE A 166 14.28 7.96 10.21
N ASN A 167 15.29 7.94 11.08
CA ASN A 167 16.20 6.82 11.28
C ASN A 167 15.52 5.64 11.99
N CYS A 168 14.70 5.89 13.02
CA CYS A 168 13.98 4.82 13.72
C CYS A 168 12.73 4.28 12.97
N ALA A 169 12.30 4.90 11.87
CA ALA A 169 10.98 4.66 11.29
C ALA A 169 10.72 3.19 10.92
N LEU A 170 11.70 2.51 10.30
CA LEU A 170 11.54 1.11 9.91
C LEU A 170 11.44 0.19 11.15
N LYS A 171 12.26 0.44 12.17
CA LYS A 171 12.18 -0.25 13.47
C LYS A 171 10.83 -0.03 14.12
N ALA A 172 10.33 1.20 14.14
CA ALA A 172 9.03 1.53 14.73
C ALA A 172 7.88 0.80 14.02
N ARG A 173 7.95 0.66 12.69
CA ARG A 173 6.98 -0.11 11.91
C ARG A 173 7.01 -1.60 12.24
N LEU A 174 8.19 -2.20 12.34
CA LEU A 174 8.36 -3.62 12.67
C LEU A 174 7.87 -3.93 14.08
N PHE A 175 8.28 -3.13 15.07
CA PHE A 175 7.90 -3.31 16.46
C PHE A 175 6.43 -2.96 16.73
N GLY A 176 5.88 -1.94 16.06
CA GLY A 176 4.47 -1.58 16.19
C GLY A 176 3.54 -2.73 15.80
N LYS A 177 3.88 -3.47 14.74
CA LYS A 177 3.14 -4.68 14.34
C LYS A 177 3.21 -5.77 15.41
N THR A 178 4.40 -6.06 15.93
CA THR A 178 4.59 -7.09 16.97
C THR A 178 3.87 -6.74 18.27
N LEU A 179 3.85 -5.45 18.63
CA LEU A 179 3.31 -4.96 19.91
C LEU A 179 1.84 -4.58 19.86
N SER A 180 1.19 -4.62 18.70
CA SER A 180 -0.12 -3.99 18.48
C SER A 180 -0.15 -2.52 18.94
N LEU A 181 0.98 -1.81 18.75
CA LEU A 181 1.14 -0.39 19.07
C LEU A 181 1.23 0.41 17.77
N LYS A 182 0.76 1.66 17.82
CA LYS A 182 0.95 2.58 16.69
C LYS A 182 2.45 2.88 16.52
N PRO A 183 3.04 2.66 15.33
CA PRO A 183 4.44 2.97 15.08
C PRO A 183 4.83 4.42 15.40
N GLY A 184 3.92 5.38 15.18
CA GLY A 184 4.16 6.79 15.51
C GLY A 184 4.39 7.04 17.01
N LEU A 185 3.80 6.21 17.89
CA LEU A 185 4.00 6.31 19.33
C LEU A 185 5.42 5.86 19.71
N LEU A 186 5.90 4.76 19.14
CA LEU A 186 7.28 4.28 19.33
C LEU A 186 8.30 5.31 18.81
N ARG A 187 8.06 5.88 17.62
CA ARG A 187 8.89 6.98 17.08
C ARG A 187 8.93 8.17 18.05
N ALA A 188 7.80 8.56 18.63
CA ALA A 188 7.74 9.66 19.59
C ALA A 188 8.56 9.34 20.85
N SER A 189 8.46 8.13 21.40
CA SER A 189 9.28 7.73 22.55
C SER A 189 10.78 7.71 22.25
N TYR A 190 11.19 7.30 21.05
CA TYR A 190 12.60 7.37 20.67
C TYR A 190 13.09 8.82 20.55
N ARG A 191 12.30 9.73 19.95
CA ARG A 191 12.62 11.16 19.91
C ARG A 191 12.73 11.76 21.31
N GLN A 192 11.77 11.45 22.19
CA GLN A 192 11.80 11.89 23.58
C GLN A 192 13.08 11.41 24.28
N PHE A 193 13.45 10.14 24.12
CA PHE A 193 14.66 9.57 24.71
C PHE A 193 15.92 10.35 24.35
N ILE A 194 16.16 10.57 23.05
CA ILE A 194 17.40 11.23 22.60
C ILE A 194 17.43 12.73 22.91
N GLN A 195 16.27 13.35 23.13
CA GLN A 195 16.13 14.77 23.48
C GLN A 195 16.11 15.01 24.97
N SER A 196 15.89 13.96 25.76
CA SER A 196 15.72 14.08 27.20
C SER A 196 17.03 14.42 27.89
N GLU A 197 16.95 15.33 28.84
CA GLU A 197 18.01 15.60 29.82
C GLU A 197 17.71 14.89 31.16
N SER A 198 16.58 14.17 31.26
CA SER A 198 16.20 13.42 32.46
C SER A 198 17.10 12.21 32.68
N HIS A 199 17.17 11.77 33.94
CA HIS A 199 17.86 10.54 34.30
C HIS A 199 17.21 9.32 33.65
N GLU A 200 18.02 8.33 33.29
CA GLU A 200 17.58 7.11 32.61
C GLU A 200 16.46 6.38 33.36
N VAL A 201 16.51 6.39 34.70
CA VAL A 201 15.49 5.77 35.57
C VAL A 201 14.12 6.43 35.42
N GLU A 202 14.07 7.75 35.21
CA GLU A 202 12.83 8.51 35.02
C GLU A 202 12.24 8.19 33.64
N ILE A 203 13.06 8.21 32.60
CA ILE A 203 12.65 7.85 31.24
C ILE A 203 12.10 6.42 31.19
N TYR A 204 12.80 5.49 31.85
CA TYR A 204 12.35 4.12 31.96
C TYR A 204 11.01 4.02 32.71
N SER A 205 10.86 4.73 33.83
CA SER A 205 9.61 4.79 34.58
C SER A 205 8.44 5.30 33.71
N ASP A 206 8.67 6.33 32.89
CA ASP A 206 7.67 6.87 31.97
C ASP A 206 7.24 5.85 30.90
N TRP A 207 8.17 5.03 30.40
CA TRP A 207 7.82 3.93 29.51
C TRP A 207 6.98 2.87 30.20
N ILE A 208 7.29 2.53 31.45
CA ILE A 208 6.46 1.59 32.23
C ILE A 208 5.06 2.17 32.45
N ALA A 209 4.95 3.46 32.75
CA ALA A 209 3.66 4.13 32.92
C ALA A 209 2.84 4.17 31.60
N SER A 210 3.51 4.44 30.47
CA SER A 210 2.86 4.60 29.16
C SER A 210 2.49 3.27 28.50
N TYR A 211 3.38 2.28 28.61
CA TYR A 211 3.26 1.00 27.91
C TYR A 211 2.91 -0.15 28.84
N GLY A 212 3.02 -0.01 30.15
CA GLY A 212 2.82 -1.09 31.11
C GLY A 212 4.03 -2.02 31.22
N TYR A 213 4.28 -2.53 32.43
CA TYR A 213 5.49 -3.30 32.75
C TYR A 213 5.66 -4.57 31.90
N GLN A 214 4.58 -5.16 31.41
CA GLN A 214 4.63 -6.38 30.58
C GLN A 214 5.34 -6.15 29.24
N ARG A 215 5.32 -4.92 28.72
CA ARG A 215 5.92 -4.56 27.42
C ARG A 215 7.33 -3.99 27.55
N ARG A 216 7.87 -3.87 28.77
CA ARG A 216 9.14 -3.18 29.05
C ARG A 216 10.33 -3.66 28.23
N LEU A 217 10.50 -4.98 28.09
CA LEU A 217 11.64 -5.55 27.36
C LEU A 217 11.57 -5.18 25.89
N VAL A 218 10.39 -5.28 25.29
CA VAL A 218 10.22 -5.00 23.87
C VAL A 218 10.33 -3.50 23.57
N VAL A 219 9.92 -2.64 24.50
CA VAL A 219 10.17 -1.19 24.39
C VAL A 219 11.67 -0.90 24.48
N LEU A 220 12.39 -1.52 25.42
CA LEU A 220 13.84 -1.40 25.52
C LEU A 220 14.54 -1.88 24.22
N ASP A 221 14.17 -3.06 23.72
CA ASP A 221 14.70 -3.62 22.46
C ASP A 221 14.45 -2.66 21.27
N PHE A 222 13.29 -1.99 21.26
CA PHE A 222 12.99 -0.98 20.24
C PHE A 222 13.89 0.25 20.38
N ILE A 223 14.09 0.77 21.60
CA ILE A 223 14.92 1.95 21.85
C ILE A 223 16.37 1.66 21.51
N GLU A 224 16.93 0.56 22.01
CA GLU A 224 18.30 0.12 21.71
C GLU A 224 18.49 -0.11 20.21
N GLY A 225 17.57 -0.85 19.58
CA GLY A 225 17.62 -1.11 18.15
C GLY A 225 17.50 0.15 17.30
N SER A 226 16.74 1.15 17.76
CA SER A 226 16.62 2.45 17.09
C SER A 226 17.87 3.30 17.27
N LEU A 227 18.45 3.29 18.48
CA LEU A 227 19.71 3.98 18.81
C LEU A 227 20.85 3.48 17.91
N LEU A 228 21.04 2.17 17.79
CA LEU A 228 22.05 1.58 16.92
C LEU A 228 21.80 1.95 15.44
N THR A 229 20.55 1.92 15.00
CA THR A 229 20.19 2.32 13.62
C THR A 229 20.51 3.79 13.34
N ASP A 230 20.35 4.66 14.33
CA ASP A 230 20.64 6.09 14.24
C ASP A 230 22.15 6.38 14.25
N ILE A 231 22.90 5.68 15.11
CA ILE A 231 24.36 5.73 15.19
C ILE A 231 25.00 5.36 13.83
N ASP A 232 24.44 4.37 13.13
CA ASP A 232 24.93 3.88 11.85
C ASP A 232 24.33 4.62 10.64
N ALA A 233 23.40 5.55 10.86
CA ALA A 233 22.77 6.29 9.77
C ALA A 233 23.76 7.25 9.09
N ASN A 234 23.62 7.40 7.77
CA ASN A 234 24.41 8.37 7.00
C ASN A 234 24.19 9.83 7.45
N ASP A 235 23.02 10.12 8.01
CA ASP A 235 22.69 11.40 8.62
C ASP A 235 22.12 11.14 10.02
N ALA A 236 23.03 10.84 10.95
CA ALA A 236 22.71 10.52 12.34
C ALA A 236 22.12 11.73 13.09
N SER A 237 21.22 11.46 14.04
CA SER A 237 20.55 12.52 14.80
C SER A 237 21.45 13.27 15.78
N CYS A 238 22.48 12.59 16.29
CA CYS A 238 23.37 13.10 17.33
C CYS A 238 24.84 12.96 16.91
N SER A 239 25.72 13.63 17.64
CA SER A 239 27.15 13.38 17.55
C SER A 239 27.53 12.02 18.17
N ARG A 240 28.70 11.48 17.81
CA ARG A 240 29.23 10.24 18.41
C ARG A 240 29.42 10.36 19.93
N LEU A 241 29.74 11.55 20.44
CA LEU A 241 29.90 11.81 21.87
C LEU A 241 28.57 11.77 22.62
N GLU A 242 27.53 12.41 22.08
CA GLU A 242 26.18 12.31 22.65
C GLU A 242 25.66 10.88 22.60
N PHE A 243 25.95 10.11 21.54
CA PHE A 243 25.56 8.71 21.52
C PHE A 243 26.29 7.86 22.57
N ALA A 244 27.56 8.19 22.88
CA ALA A 244 28.31 7.49 23.91
C ALA A 244 27.62 7.61 25.27
N SER A 245 27.11 8.79 25.65
CA SER A 245 26.41 8.98 26.93
C SER A 245 25.12 8.16 27.08
N PHE A 246 24.53 7.68 25.98
CA PHE A 246 23.36 6.78 26.05
C PHE A 246 23.73 5.29 26.14
N THR A 247 25.01 4.95 25.98
CA THR A 247 25.48 3.56 25.89
C THR A 247 26.49 3.19 26.97
N THR A 248 27.16 4.17 27.55
CA THR A 248 28.04 3.97 28.70
C THR A 248 27.25 4.20 29.98
N PRO A 249 27.10 3.19 30.85
CA PRO A 249 26.59 3.44 32.19
C PRO A 249 27.59 4.37 32.89
N ASP A 250 27.10 5.48 33.43
CA ASP A 250 27.90 6.32 34.32
C ASP A 250 28.41 5.43 35.47
N ALA A 251 29.72 5.21 35.50
CA ALA A 251 30.38 4.54 36.61
C ALA A 251 30.24 5.45 37.84
N THR A 252 29.17 5.23 38.60
CA THR A 252 28.95 5.83 39.93
C THR A 252 28.88 4.74 40.98
#